data_AF-A0A392T9J8-F1
#
_entry.id   AF-A0A392T9J8-F1
#
_cell.length_a   1.000
_cell.length_b   1.000
_cell.length_c   1.000
_cell.angle_alpha   90.00
_cell.angle_beta   90.00
_cell.angle_gamma   90.00
#
_symmetry.space_group_name_H-M   'P 1'
#
loop_
_entity.id
_entity.type
_entity.pdbx_description
1 polymer ?
#
loop_
_entity_poly.entity_id
_entity_poly.type
_entity_poly.pdbx_seq_one_letter_code
_entity_poly.pdbx_strand_id
1 'polypeptide(L)'
;MSIKEVRESLGEQVEVFAMFASLKLEGEVKSEELPVVCEFPNVFPGDVSDMPPEREVEFSIDLVPGTSPISMAPYRMSASELKE
;
A
#
# COMPACT_ATOMS: atom_id res chain seq x y z
N MET A 1 13.36 -18.99 -18.99
CA MET A 1 12.52 -17.77 -19.06
C MET A 1 13.40 -16.63 -19.55
N SER A 2 13.05 -16.02 -20.68
CA SER A 2 13.83 -14.98 -21.34
C SER A 2 13.51 -13.60 -20.76
N ILE A 3 14.51 -12.72 -20.66
CA ILE A 3 14.34 -11.33 -20.21
C ILE A 3 13.29 -10.57 -21.04
N LYS A 4 13.08 -10.98 -22.30
CA LYS A 4 12.05 -10.41 -23.17
C LYS A 4 10.64 -10.76 -22.69
N GLU A 5 10.39 -12.02 -22.33
CA GLU A 5 9.11 -12.49 -21.80
C GLU A 5 8.78 -11.82 -20.45
N VAL A 6 9.78 -11.63 -19.60
CA VAL A 6 9.62 -10.94 -18.31
C VAL A 6 9.18 -9.49 -18.50
N ARG A 7 9.77 -8.77 -19.47
CA ARG A 7 9.42 -7.36 -19.75
C ARG A 7 8.05 -7.20 -20.40
N GLU A 8 7.64 -8.16 -21.24
CA GLU A 8 6.33 -8.19 -21.88
C GLU A 8 5.23 -8.39 -20.84
N SER A 9 5.40 -9.37 -19.94
CA SER A 9 4.47 -9.60 -18.82
C SER A 9 4.39 -8.42 -17.83
N LEU A 10 5.48 -7.67 -17.66
CA LEU A 10 5.48 -6.48 -16.81
C LEU A 10 4.69 -5.33 -17.45
N GLY A 11 4.74 -5.20 -18.78
CA GLY A 11 3.94 -4.21 -19.52
C GLY A 11 2.45 -4.43 -19.33
N GLU A 12 2.00 -5.67 -19.43
CA GLU A 12 0.60 -6.06 -19.20
C GLU A 12 0.16 -5.74 -17.76
N GLN A 13 1.01 -6.05 -16.76
CA GLN A 13 0.68 -5.75 -15.36
C GLN A 13 0.61 -4.25 -15.07
N VAL A 14 1.46 -3.43 -15.68
CA VAL A 14 1.43 -1.97 -15.50
C VAL A 14 0.16 -1.36 -16.11
N GLU A 15 -0.29 -1.86 -17.26
CA GLU A 15 -1.55 -1.42 -17.88
C GLU A 15 -2.77 -1.79 -17.02
N VAL A 16 -2.81 -3.01 -16.48
CA VAL A 16 -3.88 -3.46 -15.58
C VAL A 16 -3.92 -2.61 -14.30
N PHE A 17 -2.75 -2.27 -13.74
CA PHE A 17 -2.66 -1.40 -12.57
C PHE A 17 -3.13 0.03 -12.85
N ALA A 18 -2.75 0.60 -13.99
CA ALA A 18 -3.19 1.94 -14.40
C ALA A 18 -4.71 2.00 -14.63
N MET A 19 -5.29 0.95 -15.21
CA MET A 19 -6.74 0.82 -15.37
C MET A 19 -7.43 0.75 -14.00
N PHE A 20 -6.92 -0.07 -13.07
CA PHE A 20 -7.44 -0.16 -11.71
C PHE A 20 -7.40 1.18 -10.97
N ALA A 21 -6.27 1.91 -11.07
CA ALA A 21 -6.12 3.22 -10.44
C ALA A 21 -7.10 4.25 -11.03
N SER A 22 -7.37 4.18 -12.33
CA SER A 22 -8.33 5.07 -13.02
C SER A 22 -9.77 4.79 -12.59
N LEU A 23 -10.16 3.52 -12.47
CA LEU A 23 -11.47 3.10 -11.96
C LEU A 23 -11.69 3.49 -10.48
N LYS A 24 -10.62 3.65 -9.71
CA LYS A 24 -10.66 4.10 -8.32
C LYS A 24 -10.70 5.62 -8.18
N LEU A 25 -10.27 6.36 -9.22
CA LEU A 25 -10.29 7.83 -9.30
C LEU A 25 -11.66 8.36 -9.76
N GLU A 26 -12.30 7.67 -10.70
CA GLU A 26 -13.71 7.91 -11.06
C GLU A 26 -14.59 7.26 -9.99
N GLY A 27 -15.14 8.07 -9.10
CA GLY A 27 -15.74 7.62 -7.84
C GLY A 27 -16.71 6.44 -7.93
N GLU A 28 -16.67 5.63 -6.86
CA GLU A 28 -17.67 4.64 -6.47
C GLU A 28 -17.93 3.48 -7.46
N VAL A 29 -16.95 3.08 -8.26
CA VAL A 29 -16.95 1.69 -8.74
C VAL A 29 -16.65 0.81 -7.53
N LYS A 30 -17.66 0.05 -7.09
CA LYS A 30 -17.50 -0.99 -6.07
C LYS A 30 -16.37 -1.91 -6.48
N SER A 31 -15.23 -1.82 -5.78
CA SER A 31 -14.06 -2.66 -6.06
C SER A 31 -14.40 -4.15 -6.02
N GLU A 32 -15.49 -4.49 -5.34
CA GLU A 32 -16.09 -5.81 -5.21
C GLU A 32 -16.71 -6.36 -6.51
N GLU A 33 -16.80 -5.56 -7.58
CA GLU A 33 -17.27 -6.00 -8.92
C GLU A 33 -16.13 -6.43 -9.85
N LEU A 34 -14.87 -6.16 -9.47
CA LEU A 34 -13.72 -6.57 -10.27
C LEU A 34 -13.38 -8.03 -9.97
N PRO A 35 -13.37 -8.93 -10.99
CA PRO A 35 -13.11 -10.36 -10.78
C PRO A 35 -11.82 -10.64 -9.99
N VAL A 36 -10.76 -9.87 -10.27
CA VAL A 36 -9.48 -9.97 -9.56
C VAL A 36 -9.59 -9.61 -8.07
N VAL A 37 -10.42 -8.65 -7.68
CA VAL A 37 -10.60 -8.29 -6.26
C VAL A 37 -11.39 -9.38 -5.54
N CYS A 38 -12.41 -9.93 -6.19
CA CYS A 38 -13.21 -11.04 -5.65
C CYS A 38 -12.40 -12.31 -5.42
N GLU A 39 -11.36 -12.55 -6.23
CA GLU A 39 -10.44 -13.68 -6.08
C GLU A 39 -9.50 -13.54 -4.86
N PHE A 40 -9.26 -12.32 -4.38
CA PHE A 40 -8.35 -12.02 -3.26
C PHE A 40 -9.00 -11.19 -2.14
N PRO A 41 -10.07 -11.71 -1.49
CA PRO A 41 -10.83 -10.94 -0.48
C PRO A 41 -10.00 -10.56 0.76
N ASN A 42 -8.97 -11.36 1.09
CA ASN A 42 -8.08 -11.11 2.23
C ASN A 42 -7.02 -10.02 1.95
N VAL A 43 -6.77 -9.71 0.67
CA VAL A 43 -5.76 -8.70 0.26
C VAL A 43 -6.37 -7.31 0.20
N PHE A 44 -7.69 -7.23 -0.05
CA PHE A 44 -8.46 -5.98 -0.13
C PHE A 44 -9.62 -5.98 0.88
N PRO A 45 -9.34 -6.05 2.19
CA PRO A 45 -10.39 -5.88 3.19
C PRO A 45 -10.99 -4.47 3.10
N GLY A 46 -12.29 -4.35 3.42
CA GLY A 46 -12.99 -3.05 3.40
C GLY A 46 -12.48 -2.07 4.46
N ASP A 47 -11.77 -2.59 5.47
CA ASP A 47 -11.09 -1.91 6.55
C ASP A 47 -9.60 -2.22 6.53
N VAL A 48 -8.76 -1.20 6.79
CA VAL A 48 -7.31 -1.39 6.95
C VAL A 48 -7.06 -1.82 8.38
N SER A 49 -6.34 -2.93 8.59
CA SER A 49 -5.90 -3.32 9.92
C SER A 49 -4.89 -2.29 10.44
N ASP A 50 -5.11 -1.75 11.65
CA ASP A 50 -4.20 -0.80 12.30
C ASP A 50 -2.81 -1.39 12.56
N MET A 51 -2.71 -2.72 12.62
CA MET A 51 -1.46 -3.41 12.83
C MET A 51 -0.92 -3.95 11.51
N PRO A 52 0.37 -3.73 11.19
CA PRO A 52 0.96 -4.38 10.04
C PRO A 52 0.83 -5.90 10.19
N PRO A 53 0.51 -6.63 9.10
CA PRO A 53 0.43 -8.08 9.15
C PRO A 53 1.76 -8.68 9.61
N GLU A 54 1.70 -9.86 10.22
CA GLU A 54 2.90 -10.63 10.58
C GLU A 54 3.75 -10.83 9.32
N ARG A 55 5.01 -10.41 9.40
CA ARG A 55 5.96 -10.55 8.29
C ARG A 55 6.91 -11.68 8.61
N GLU A 56 7.17 -12.53 7.62
CA GLU A 56 8.14 -13.62 7.74
C GLU A 56 9.59 -13.13 7.89
N VAL A 57 9.84 -11.87 7.53
CA VAL A 57 11.17 -11.25 7.54
C VAL A 57 11.17 -10.04 8.45
N GLU A 58 12.22 -9.94 9.27
CA GLU A 58 12.46 -8.78 10.12
C GLU A 58 12.99 -7.60 9.29
N PHE A 59 12.44 -6.40 9.53
CA PHE A 59 12.84 -5.18 8.84
C PHE A 59 13.82 -4.40 9.71
N SER A 60 15.06 -4.21 9.24
CA SER A 60 16.04 -3.32 9.85
C SER A 60 16.05 -1.97 9.15
N ILE A 61 16.34 -0.90 9.90
CA ILE A 61 16.61 0.43 9.35
C ILE A 61 18.10 0.68 9.49
N ASP A 62 18.83 0.61 8.38
CA ASP A 62 20.26 0.88 8.36
C ASP A 62 20.50 2.39 8.37
N LEU A 63 21.22 2.87 9.37
CA LEU A 63 21.57 4.28 9.50
C LEU A 63 22.93 4.55 8.86
N VAL A 64 23.05 5.72 8.22
CA VAL A 64 24.35 6.22 7.79
C VAL A 64 25.23 6.45 9.03
N PRO A 65 26.50 6.05 9.03
CA PRO A 65 27.41 6.30 10.16
C PRO A 65 27.42 7.77 10.56
N GLY A 66 27.24 8.05 11.86
CA GLY A 66 27.15 9.41 12.40
C GLY A 66 25.72 9.96 12.53
N THR A 67 24.69 9.20 12.15
CA THR A 67 23.30 9.57 12.43
C THR A 67 23.03 9.56 13.93
N SER A 68 22.55 10.67 14.47
CA SER A 68 22.10 10.79 15.87
C SER A 68 20.58 10.67 15.97
N PRO A 69 20.03 10.20 17.11
CA PRO A 69 18.59 10.25 17.36
C PRO A 69 18.03 11.66 17.19
N ILE A 70 16.85 11.77 16.59
CA ILE A 70 16.11 13.03 16.48
C ILE A 70 15.06 13.10 17.59
N SER A 71 14.93 14.27 18.21
CA SER A 71 13.88 14.56 19.18
C SER A 71 13.29 15.92 18.84
N MET A 72 12.00 15.92 18.49
CA MET A 72 11.23 17.12 18.18
C MET A 72 9.92 17.09 18.95
N ALA A 73 9.46 18.26 19.41
CA ALA A 73 8.15 18.36 20.04
C ALA A 73 7.05 18.01 19.01
N PRO A 74 6.01 17.26 19.41
CA PRO A 74 4.85 17.03 18.55
C PRO A 74 4.20 18.35 18.14
N TYR A 75 3.57 18.38 16.97
CA TYR A 75 2.75 19.51 16.57
C TYR A 75 1.56 19.67 17.52
N ARG A 76 1.10 20.92 17.71
CA ARG A 76 -0.10 21.19 18.50
C ARG A 76 -1.33 20.70 17.74
N MET A 77 -2.00 19.70 18.27
CA MET A 77 -3.30 19.22 17.78
C MET A 77 -4.44 19.90 18.54
N SER A 78 -5.57 20.10 17.87
CA SER A 78 -6.80 20.60 18.47
C SER A 78 -7.47 19.53 19.33
N ALA A 79 -8.38 19.95 20.23
CA ALA A 79 -9.10 19.02 21.11
C ALA A 79 -9.95 18.00 20.32
N SER A 80 -10.42 18.34 19.12
CA SER A 80 -11.18 17.44 18.26
C SER A 80 -10.33 16.35 17.60
N GLU A 81 -9.03 16.61 17.37
CA GLU A 81 -8.10 15.62 16.79
C GLU A 81 -7.53 14.65 17.84
N LEU A 82 -7.58 15.02 19.12
CA LEU A 82 -7.14 14.18 20.24
C LEU A 82 -8.22 13.20 20.73
N LYS A 83 -9.38 13.15 20.07
CA LYS A 83 -10.47 12.26 20.43
C LYS A 83 -10.15 10.84 19.93
N GLU A 84 -10.24 9.87 20.84
CA GLU A 84 -10.17 8.42 20.56
C GLU A 84 -11.34 7.93 19.71
#